data_AF-A0A9Q4MFU1-F1
#
_entry.id   AF-A0A9Q4MFU1-F1
#
_cell.length_a   1.000
_cell.length_b   1.000
_cell.length_c   1.000
_cell.angle_alpha   90.00
_cell.angle_beta   90.00
_cell.angle_gamma   90.00
#
_symmetry.space_group_name_H-M   'P 1'
#
loop_
_entity.id
_entity.type
_entity.pdbx_description
1 polymer ?
#
loop_
_entity_poly.entity_id
_entity_poly.type
_entity_poly.pdbx_seq_one_letter_code
_entity_poly.pdbx_strand_id
1 'polypeptide(L)'
;MISGKQLEPLPYDPNVPGGSNKSGTTKVFPSEVLTDKEIRQYAEVWARGAPFKETSKKGVYVADASDGSKVTLRSVSSSDQVTKARWTIDIKGNPSLIGITKETIELKFR
;
A
#
# COMPACT_ATOMS: atom_id res chain seq x y z
N MET A 1 -11.00 -4.29 6.83
CA MET A 1 -11.27 -5.61 6.24
C MET A 1 -10.72 -5.63 4.82
N ILE A 2 -9.96 -6.65 4.45
CA ILE A 2 -9.47 -6.88 3.09
C ILE A 2 -10.10 -8.19 2.62
N SER A 3 -10.95 -8.15 1.60
CA SER A 3 -11.67 -9.35 1.12
C SER A 3 -12.42 -10.11 2.24
N GLY A 4 -13.07 -9.37 3.14
CA GLY A 4 -13.78 -9.97 4.29
C GLY A 4 -12.86 -10.59 5.36
N LYS A 5 -11.54 -10.43 5.27
CA LYS A 5 -10.56 -10.86 6.27
C LYS A 5 -10.16 -9.67 7.14
N GLN A 6 -10.13 -9.88 8.46
CA GLN A 6 -9.54 -8.92 9.38
C GLN A 6 -8.02 -9.08 9.33
N LEU A 7 -7.33 -8.01 8.95
CA LEU A 7 -5.88 -7.95 8.93
C LEU A 7 -5.46 -6.69 9.67
N GLU A 8 -4.63 -6.89 10.68
CA GLU A 8 -4.03 -5.82 11.45
C GLU A 8 -2.60 -5.59 10.95
N PRO A 9 -2.17 -4.33 10.83
CA PRO A 9 -0.78 -4.05 10.52
C PRO A 9 0.09 -4.54 11.68
N LEU A 10 1.26 -5.04 11.37
CA LEU A 10 2.27 -5.37 12.36
C LEU A 10 2.63 -4.13 13.16
N PRO A 11 2.78 -4.25 14.50
CA PRO A 11 3.16 -3.11 15.32
C PRO A 11 4.54 -2.58 14.89
N TYR A 12 4.79 -1.30 15.16
CA TYR A 12 6.15 -0.76 15.07
C TYR A 12 7.01 -1.45 16.14
N ASP A 13 8.07 -2.12 15.69
CA ASP A 13 9.14 -2.62 16.53
C ASP A 13 10.47 -2.10 15.97
N PRO A 14 11.21 -1.25 16.71
CA PRO A 14 12.49 -0.72 16.25
C PRO A 14 13.53 -1.82 15.95
N ASN A 15 13.35 -3.02 16.51
CA ASN A 15 14.25 -4.16 16.32
C ASN A 15 13.84 -5.06 15.15
N VAL A 16 12.74 -4.76 14.46
CA VAL A 16 12.26 -5.50 13.29
C VAL A 16 12.46 -4.65 12.04
N PRO A 17 13.57 -4.85 11.29
CA PRO A 17 13.78 -4.18 10.01
C PRO A 17 12.60 -4.42 9.07
N GLY A 18 12.12 -3.35 8.43
CA GLY A 18 11.04 -3.44 7.44
C GLY A 18 9.64 -3.65 8.01
N GLY A 19 9.42 -3.41 9.31
CA GLY A 19 8.09 -3.31 9.92
C GLY A 19 7.39 -1.97 9.65
N SER A 20 6.18 -1.80 10.21
CA SER A 20 5.47 -0.51 10.22
C SER A 20 6.34 0.56 10.87
N ASN A 21 6.26 1.82 10.47
CA ASN A 21 7.12 2.88 11.01
C ASN A 21 6.46 3.65 12.17
N LYS A 22 7.28 4.36 12.96
CA LYS A 22 6.82 5.12 14.13
C LYS A 22 5.86 6.27 13.77
N SER A 23 6.02 6.90 12.60
CA SER A 23 5.14 8.00 12.14
C SER A 23 3.78 7.51 11.65
N GLY A 24 3.59 6.20 11.47
CA GLY A 24 2.35 5.60 10.99
C GLY A 24 2.09 5.79 9.49
N THR A 25 3.03 6.38 8.74
CA THR A 25 2.93 6.56 7.29
C THR A 25 3.25 5.29 6.51
N THR A 26 3.99 4.36 7.12
CA THR A 26 4.20 3.01 6.57
C THR A 26 3.53 1.98 7.48
N LYS A 27 2.63 1.18 6.90
CA LYS A 27 1.99 0.04 7.58
C LYS A 27 2.31 -1.25 6.83
N VAL A 28 2.72 -2.28 7.57
CA VAL A 28 3.07 -3.59 7.00
C VAL A 28 2.07 -4.63 7.47
N PHE A 29 1.44 -5.32 6.53
CA PHE A 29 0.41 -6.33 6.80
C PHE A 29 0.95 -7.74 6.52
N PRO A 30 0.66 -8.72 7.40
CA PRO A 30 0.86 -10.13 7.08
C PRO A 30 -0.13 -10.53 6.00
N SER A 31 0.38 -10.98 4.85
CA SER A 31 -0.39 -11.22 3.62
C SER A 31 -0.37 -12.68 3.19
N GLU A 32 0.10 -13.59 4.04
CA GLU A 32 0.14 -15.03 3.77
C GLU A 32 -1.26 -15.61 3.48
N VAL A 33 -2.29 -15.00 4.07
CA VAL A 33 -3.70 -15.37 3.89
C VAL A 33 -4.39 -14.64 2.74
N LEU A 34 -3.67 -13.76 2.03
CA LEU A 34 -4.16 -13.00 0.89
C LEU A 34 -3.56 -13.53 -0.41
N THR A 35 -4.42 -13.62 -1.42
CA THR A 35 -3.99 -13.75 -2.81
C THR A 35 -3.54 -12.40 -3.38
N ASP A 36 -2.70 -12.43 -4.40
CA ASP A 36 -2.32 -11.22 -5.14
C ASP A 36 -3.56 -10.48 -5.66
N LYS A 37 -4.58 -11.22 -6.10
CA LYS A 37 -5.85 -10.64 -6.58
C LYS A 37 -6.54 -9.83 -5.49
N GLU A 38 -6.61 -10.33 -4.27
CA GLU A 38 -7.26 -9.63 -3.15
C GLU A 38 -6.50 -8.35 -2.77
N ILE A 39 -5.16 -8.37 -2.82
CA ILE A 39 -4.35 -7.17 -2.58
C ILE A 39 -4.59 -6.12 -3.68
N ARG A 40 -4.65 -6.54 -4.94
CA ARG A 40 -4.93 -5.64 -6.07
C ARG A 40 -6.33 -5.04 -5.99
N GLN A 41 -7.33 -5.85 -5.66
CA GLN A 41 -8.71 -5.37 -5.43
C GLN A 41 -8.77 -4.38 -4.26
N TYR A 42 -7.97 -4.58 -3.21
CA TYR A 42 -7.87 -3.60 -2.14
C TYR A 42 -7.25 -2.27 -2.59
N ALA A 43 -6.31 -2.29 -3.54
CA ALA A 43 -5.79 -1.07 -4.16
C ALA A 43 -6.87 -0.32 -4.96
N GLU A 44 -7.81 -1.02 -5.59
CA GLU A 44 -8.94 -0.40 -6.31
C GLU A 44 -9.87 0.40 -5.38
N VAL A 45 -10.02 -0.03 -4.12
CA VAL A 45 -10.77 0.72 -3.10
C VAL A 45 -10.14 2.10 -2.88
N TRP A 46 -8.81 2.16 -2.77
CA TRP A 46 -8.07 3.42 -2.63
C TRP A 46 -8.10 4.25 -3.91
N ALA A 47 -8.10 3.60 -5.07
CA ALA A 47 -8.22 4.27 -6.37
C ALA A 47 -9.64 4.76 -6.69
N ARG A 48 -10.62 4.52 -5.80
CA ARG A 48 -12.05 4.85 -6.01
C ARG A 48 -12.60 4.25 -7.32
N GLY A 49 -12.14 3.06 -7.67
CA GLY A 49 -12.52 2.38 -8.92
C GLY A 49 -11.86 2.93 -10.19
N ALA A 50 -10.95 3.89 -10.10
CA ALA A 50 -10.17 4.34 -11.24
C ALA A 50 -9.28 3.20 -11.77
N PRO A 51 -9.16 3.04 -13.11
CA PRO A 51 -8.39 1.94 -13.68
C PRO A 51 -6.88 2.14 -13.48
N PHE A 52 -6.21 1.09 -13.01
CA PHE A 52 -4.75 1.06 -12.94
C PHE A 52 -4.14 0.85 -14.33
N LYS A 53 -3.16 1.69 -14.67
CA LYS A 53 -2.36 1.55 -15.89
C LYS A 53 -0.93 1.21 -15.54
N GLU A 54 -0.36 0.20 -16.20
CA GLU A 54 1.06 -0.13 -16.03
C GLU A 54 1.92 1.01 -16.58
N THR A 55 2.94 1.39 -15.82
CA THR A 55 3.92 2.40 -16.24
C THR A 55 4.98 1.77 -17.16
N SER A 56 5.95 2.57 -17.62
CA SER A 56 7.13 2.03 -18.31
C SER A 56 7.96 1.08 -17.44
N LYS A 57 7.82 1.14 -16.11
CA LYS A 57 8.43 0.19 -15.18
C LYS A 57 7.48 -0.97 -14.94
N LYS A 58 7.88 -2.16 -15.42
CA LYS A 58 7.12 -3.41 -15.24
C LYS A 58 6.82 -3.66 -13.76
N GLY A 59 5.58 -4.06 -13.48
CA GLY A 59 5.12 -4.32 -12.11
C GLY A 59 4.84 -3.05 -11.29
N VAL A 60 4.76 -1.88 -11.93
CA VAL A 60 4.31 -0.63 -11.30
C VAL A 60 3.11 -0.09 -12.06
N TYR A 61 2.00 0.07 -11.35
CA TYR A 61 0.71 0.48 -11.88
C TYR A 61 0.23 1.73 -11.16
N VAL A 62 -0.36 2.67 -11.89
CA VAL A 62 -0.83 3.95 -11.34
C VAL A 62 -2.29 4.17 -11.69
N ALA A 63 -3.05 4.70 -10.72
CA ALA A 63 -4.40 5.20 -10.91
C ALA A 63 -4.52 6.58 -10.27
N ASP A 64 -5.12 7.52 -11.00
CA ASP A 64 -5.51 8.83 -10.49
C ASP A 64 -6.99 8.75 -10.09
N ALA A 65 -7.25 8.80 -8.78
CA ALA A 65 -8.58 8.68 -8.22
C ALA A 65 -9.38 9.98 -8.38
N SER A 66 -10.71 9.87 -8.43
CA SER A 66 -11.61 11.01 -8.58
C SER A 66 -11.56 12.01 -7.42
N ASP A 67 -11.06 11.59 -6.24
CA ASP A 67 -10.86 12.46 -5.08
C ASP A 67 -9.52 13.21 -5.10
N GLY A 68 -8.75 13.11 -6.19
CA GLY A 68 -7.43 13.74 -6.33
C GLY A 68 -6.29 12.93 -5.73
N SER A 69 -6.56 11.76 -5.15
CA SER A 69 -5.51 10.83 -4.72
C SER A 69 -4.79 10.25 -5.94
N LYS A 70 -3.47 10.18 -5.86
CA LYS A 70 -2.67 9.31 -6.73
C LYS A 70 -2.37 8.01 -5.99
N VAL A 71 -2.76 6.88 -6.58
CA VAL A 71 -2.53 5.54 -6.03
C VAL A 71 -1.55 4.80 -6.91
N THR A 72 -0.47 4.29 -6.32
CA THR A 72 0.52 3.44 -7.01
C THR A 72 0.51 2.05 -6.42
N LEU A 73 0.27 1.05 -7.23
CA LEU A 73 0.37 -0.36 -6.87
C LEU A 73 1.64 -0.92 -7.49
N ARG A 74 2.52 -1.53 -6.69
CA ARG A 74 3.79 -2.06 -7.18
C ARG A 74 4.19 -3.39 -6.56
N SER A 75 4.71 -4.30 -7.40
CA SER A 75 5.34 -5.57 -7.00
C SER A 75 6.86 -5.46 -6.92
N VAL A 76 7.39 -4.24 -6.99
CA VAL A 76 8.83 -3.93 -6.94
C VAL A 76 9.05 -2.74 -6.01
N SER A 77 9.93 -2.91 -5.02
CA SER A 77 10.32 -1.90 -4.04
C SER A 77 11.83 -1.90 -3.84
N SER A 78 12.42 -0.72 -3.73
CA SER A 78 13.81 -0.58 -3.27
C SER A 78 14.04 -1.19 -1.88
N SER A 79 12.97 -1.32 -1.09
CA SER A 79 12.98 -1.93 0.25
C SER A 79 12.55 -3.41 0.27
N ASP A 80 12.39 -4.07 -0.89
CA ASP A 80 11.94 -5.48 -0.95
C ASP A 80 12.87 -6.42 -0.17
N GLN A 81 14.17 -6.17 -0.19
CA GLN A 81 15.16 -7.00 0.52
C GLN A 81 15.00 -6.93 2.06
N VAL A 82 14.38 -5.86 2.56
CA VAL A 82 14.20 -5.62 4.00
C VAL A 82 12.78 -5.98 4.43
N THR A 83 11.77 -5.52 3.69
CA THR A 83 10.34 -5.71 4.04
C THR A 83 9.79 -7.05 3.55
N LYS A 84 10.41 -7.65 2.53
CA LYS A 84 9.94 -8.84 1.81
C LYS A 84 8.51 -8.70 1.27
N ALA A 85 8.05 -7.47 1.06
CA ALA A 85 6.71 -7.19 0.59
C ALA A 85 6.52 -7.74 -0.83
N ARG A 86 5.42 -8.45 -1.05
CA ARG A 86 4.99 -8.94 -2.36
C ARG A 86 4.34 -7.83 -3.18
N TRP A 87 3.64 -6.93 -2.48
CA TRP A 87 2.97 -5.77 -3.04
C TRP A 87 3.07 -4.57 -2.10
N THR A 88 3.16 -3.37 -2.67
CA THR A 88 3.04 -2.10 -1.96
C THR A 88 1.98 -1.22 -2.63
N ILE A 89 1.15 -0.57 -1.82
CA ILE A 89 0.20 0.47 -2.26
C ILE A 89 0.68 1.79 -1.68
N ASP A 90 1.06 2.73 -2.55
CA ASP A 90 1.38 4.10 -2.17
C ASP A 90 0.17 5.00 -2.43
N ILE A 91 -0.22 5.80 -1.44
CA ILE A 91 -1.37 6.71 -1.51
C ILE A 91 -0.85 8.12 -1.25
N LYS A 92 -0.97 8.99 -2.25
CA LYS A 92 -0.52 10.38 -2.18
C LYS A 92 -1.66 11.33 -2.45
N GLY A 93 -1.73 12.43 -1.69
CA GLY A 93 -2.66 13.53 -1.95
C GLY A 93 -4.11 13.21 -1.62
N ASN A 94 -4.39 12.18 -0.81
CA ASN A 94 -5.75 11.84 -0.43
C ASN A 94 -6.35 12.90 0.50
N PRO A 95 -7.45 13.58 0.12
CA PRO A 95 -7.99 14.69 0.91
C PRO A 95 -8.42 14.30 2.33
N SER A 96 -8.90 13.07 2.53
CA SER A 96 -9.29 12.57 3.85
C SER A 96 -8.09 12.35 4.78
N LEU A 97 -6.87 12.33 4.24
CA LEU A 97 -5.63 12.14 5.00
C LEU A 97 -4.82 13.43 5.18
N ILE A 98 -5.12 14.52 4.48
CA ILE A 98 -4.35 15.78 4.53
C ILE A 98 -4.30 16.38 5.95
N GLY A 99 -5.35 16.19 6.75
CA GLY A 99 -5.38 16.61 8.17
C GLY A 99 -4.57 15.71 9.12
N ILE A 100 -4.11 14.55 8.65
CA ILE A 100 -3.36 13.55 9.42
C ILE A 100 -1.88 13.57 8.99
N THR A 101 -1.63 13.57 7.68
CA THR A 101 -0.29 13.65 7.11
C THR A 101 -0.31 14.28 5.72
N LYS A 102 0.80 14.95 5.37
CA LYS A 102 1.09 15.41 4.01
C LYS A 102 1.99 14.45 3.24
N GLU A 103 2.50 13.43 3.92
CA GLU A 103 3.37 12.41 3.35
C GLU A 103 2.57 11.38 2.56
N THR A 104 3.26 10.65 1.70
CA THR A 104 2.72 9.45 1.07
C THR A 104 2.52 8.37 2.13
N ILE A 105 1.33 7.78 2.16
CA ILE A 105 1.09 6.56 2.94
C ILE A 105 1.56 5.36 2.12
N GLU A 106 2.35 4.48 2.72
CA GLU A 106 2.76 3.19 2.16
C GLU A 106 2.07 2.04 2.92
N LEU A 107 1.30 1.22 2.21
CA LEU A 107 0.75 -0.04 2.73
C LEU A 107 1.50 -1.21 2.08
N LYS A 108 2.24 -1.98 2.87
CA LYS A 108 3.08 -3.10 2.41
C LYS A 108 2.45 -4.44 2.79
N PHE A 109 2.47 -5.40 1.88
CA PHE A 109 1.91 -6.74 2.07
C PHE A 109 3.05 -7.75 2.03
N ARG A 110 3.42 -8.31 3.18
CA ARG A 110 4.53 -9.26 3.32
C ARG A 110 4.06 -10.70 3.49
#